data_AF-F8D7G5-F1
#
_entry.id   AF-F8D7G5-F1
#
_cell.length_a   1.000
_cell.length_b   1.000
_cell.length_c   1.000
_cell.angle_alpha   90.00
_cell.angle_beta   90.00
_cell.angle_gamma   90.00
#
_symmetry.space_group_name_H-M   'P 1'
#
loop_
_entity.id
_entity.type
_entity.pdbx_description
1 polymer ?
#
loop_
_entity_poly.entity_id
_entity_poly.type
_entity_poly.pdbx_seq_one_letter_code
_entity_poly.pdbx_strand_id
1 'polypeptide(L)' 'MTRLDVRDIPPVNRHPTIHEEFEDLAPGETLTIVNDHEPKPLFYEFQAEVESFDADNYEVERVGPEEFVAKFPKVEA' A
#
# COMPACT_ATOMS: atom_id res chain seq x y z
N MET A 1 8.34 9.91 -1.29
CA MET A 1 7.93 8.89 -0.28
C MET A 1 6.71 9.40 0.44
N THR A 2 5.57 8.78 0.16
CA THR A 2 4.26 9.14 0.74
C THR A 2 3.94 8.15 1.84
N ARG A 3 3.44 8.62 2.99
CA ARG A 3 3.05 7.77 4.12
C ARG A 3 1.61 8.05 4.52
N LEU A 4 0.78 7.01 4.52
CA LEU A 4 -0.64 7.07 4.82
C LEU A 4 -0.97 6.17 6.02
N ASP A 5 -1.57 6.72 7.07
CA ASP A 5 -2.14 5.90 8.15
C ASP A 5 -3.61 5.60 7.80
N VAL A 6 -3.89 4.35 7.45
CA VAL A 6 -5.23 3.95 6.98
C VAL A 6 -6.14 3.52 8.14
N ARG A 7 -5.63 3.49 9.37
CA ARG A 7 -6.42 3.17 10.57
C ARG A 7 -7.48 4.23 10.86
N ASP A 8 -7.21 5.48 10.47
CA ASP A 8 -8.13 6.62 10.58
C ASP A 8 -9.17 6.69 9.45
N ILE A 9 -9.07 5.82 8.45
CA ILE A 9 -9.95 5.77 7.28
C ILE A 9 -11.00 4.67 7.47
N PRO A 10 -12.29 4.94 7.19
CA PRO A 10 -13.33 3.90 7.21
C PRO A 10 -12.91 2.68 6.36
N PRO A 11 -13.10 1.44 6.84
CA PRO A 11 -12.60 0.24 6.14
C PRO A 11 -12.98 0.17 4.66
N VAL A 12 -14.21 0.57 4.33
CA VAL A 12 -14.75 0.59 2.95
C VAL A 12 -14.05 1.60 2.04
N ASN A 13 -13.37 2.60 2.61
CA ASN A 13 -12.67 3.65 1.86
C ASN A 13 -11.15 3.42 1.80
N ARG A 14 -10.60 2.47 2.58
CA ARG A 14 -9.14 2.26 2.64
C ARG A 14 -8.54 1.91 1.28
N HIS A 15 -9.06 0.88 0.61
CA HIS A 15 -8.53 0.46 -0.69
C HIS A 15 -8.65 1.57 -1.75
N PRO A 16 -9.83 2.22 -1.95
CA PRO A 16 -9.94 3.35 -2.87
C PRO A 16 -8.93 4.47 -2.61
N THR A 17 -8.75 4.89 -1.34
CA THR A 17 -7.78 5.94 -1.00
C THR A 17 -6.34 5.51 -1.27
N ILE A 18 -5.98 4.25 -1.00
CA ILE A 18 -4.63 3.74 -1.27
C ILE A 18 -4.34 3.70 -2.78
N HIS A 19 -5.32 3.33 -3.60
CA HIS A 19 -5.18 3.35 -5.06
C HIS A 19 -4.98 4.78 -5.59
N GLU A 20 -5.80 5.74 -5.13
CA GLU A 20 -5.67 7.15 -5.50
C GLU A 20 -4.26 7.69 -5.15
N GLU A 21 -3.81 7.46 -3.91
CA GLU A 21 -2.49 7.90 -3.44
C GLU A 21 -1.33 7.19 -4.19
N PHE A 22 -1.53 5.96 -4.65
CA PHE A 22 -0.53 5.24 -5.44
C PHE A 22 -0.49 5.71 -6.90
N GLU A 23 -1.65 6.01 -7.49
CA GLU A 23 -1.77 6.54 -8.86
C GLU A 23 -1.00 7.85 -9.01
N ASP A 24 -1.07 8.72 -8.00
CA ASP A 24 -0.40 10.03 -7.97
C ASP A 24 1.13 9.96 -7.83
N LEU A 25 1.70 8.81 -7.46
CA LEU A 25 3.15 8.65 -7.34
C LEU A 25 3.86 8.69 -8.70
N ALA A 26 5.07 9.25 -8.72
CA ALA A 26 5.98 9.05 -9.84
C ALA A 26 6.62 7.65 -9.80
N PRO A 27 6.99 7.06 -10.95
CA PRO A 27 7.82 5.85 -10.98
C PRO A 27 9.12 6.03 -10.19
N GLY A 28 9.50 4.99 -9.43
CA GLY A 28 10.62 5.02 -8.48
C GLY A 28 10.25 5.49 -7.08
N GLU A 29 9.03 5.97 -6.85
CA GLU A 29 8.54 6.29 -5.51
C GLU A 29 7.90 5.09 -4.79
N THR A 30 7.63 5.26 -3.51
CA THR A 30 7.00 4.24 -2.67
C THR A 30 5.92 4.87 -1.81
N LEU A 31 4.74 4.27 -1.82
CA LEU A 31 3.67 4.52 -0.86
C LEU A 31 3.90 3.62 0.36
N THR A 32 3.87 4.17 1.55
CA THR A 32 3.93 3.41 2.80
C THR A 32 2.61 3.54 3.54
N ILE A 33 1.93 2.42 3.79
CA ILE A 33 0.69 2.41 4.58
C ILE A 33 0.94 1.90 5.99
N VAL A 34 0.22 2.44 6.97
CA VAL A 34 0.09 1.88 8.32
C VAL A 34 -1.31 1.33 8.48
N ASN A 35 -1.43 0.03 8.73
CA ASN A 35 -2.71 -0.69 8.84
C ASN A 35 -2.83 -1.44 10.17
N ASP A 36 -4.06 -1.70 10.60
CA ASP A 36 -4.37 -2.44 11.84
C ASP A 36 -4.25 -3.97 11.69
N HIS A 37 -4.10 -4.46 10.46
CA HIS A 37 -3.87 -5.87 10.14
C HIS A 37 -2.91 -6.02 8.96
N GLU A 38 -2.42 -7.24 8.72
CA GLU A 38 -1.59 -7.54 7.56
C GLU A 38 -2.40 -7.34 6.26
N PRO A 39 -1.99 -6.46 5.32
CA PRO A 39 -2.80 -6.07 4.17
C PRO A 39 -2.72 -7.08 3.01
N LYS A 40 -2.85 -8.39 3.30
CA LYS A 40 -2.78 -9.45 2.27
C LYS A 40 -3.80 -9.29 1.13
N PRO A 41 -5.08 -8.98 1.40
CA PRO A 41 -6.06 -8.81 0.33
C PRO A 41 -5.66 -7.69 -0.62
N LEU A 42 -5.23 -6.55 -0.06
CA LEU A 42 -4.76 -5.39 -0.81
C LEU A 42 -3.50 -5.70 -1.63
N PHE A 43 -2.54 -6.46 -1.08
CA PHE A 43 -1.37 -6.92 -1.83
C PHE A 43 -1.77 -7.71 -3.08
N TYR A 44 -2.67 -8.70 -2.95
CA TYR A 44 -3.11 -9.50 -4.09
C TYR A 44 -3.92 -8.70 -5.11
N GLU A 45 -4.72 -7.73 -4.64
CA GLU A 45 -5.43 -6.79 -5.50
C GLU A 45 -4.46 -5.95 -6.33
N PHE A 46 -3.48 -5.31 -5.69
CA PHE A 46 -2.43 -4.54 -6.38
C PHE A 46 -1.63 -5.40 -7.36
N GLN A 47 -1.23 -6.60 -6.95
CA GLN A 47 -0.50 -7.54 -7.82
C GLN A 47 -1.30 -7.94 -9.06
N ALA A 48 -2.63 -8.03 -8.95
CA ALA A 48 -3.49 -8.46 -10.05
C ALA A 48 -3.90 -7.30 -10.98
N GLU A 49 -4.06 -6.09 -10.43
CA GLU A 49 -4.74 -4.98 -11.12
C GLU A 49 -3.84 -3.80 -11.47
N VAL A 50 -2.65 -3.68 -10.87
CA VAL A 50 -1.80 -2.49 -11.01
C VAL A 50 -0.47 -2.86 -11.68
N GLU A 51 -0.35 -2.61 -12.99
CA GLU A 51 0.86 -2.95 -13.77
C GLU A 51 2.13 -2.27 -13.24
N SER A 52 2.02 -1.05 -12.71
CA SER A 52 3.14 -0.28 -12.15
C SER A 52 3.50 -0.65 -10.70
N PHE A 53 2.83 -1.62 -10.09
CA PHE A 53 3.14 -2.07 -8.74
C PHE A 53 4.28 -3.10 -8.74
N ASP A 54 5.36 -2.78 -8.03
CA ASP A 54 6.52 -3.67 -7.90
C ASP A 54 6.28 -4.70 -6.78
N ALA A 55 5.59 -5.79 -7.14
CA ALA A 55 5.30 -6.88 -6.23
C ALA A 55 6.56 -7.61 -5.73
N ASP A 56 7.65 -7.60 -6.51
CA ASP A 56 8.92 -8.25 -6.14
C ASP A 56 9.66 -7.47 -5.04
N ASN A 57 9.46 -6.15 -4.97
CA ASN A 57 10.05 -5.28 -3.93
C ASN A 57 9.03 -4.81 -2.88
N TYR A 58 7.83 -5.41 -2.84
CA TYR A 58 6.86 -5.19 -1.77
C TYR A 58 7.41 -5.67 -0.42
N GLU A 59 7.23 -4.88 0.63
CA GLU A 59 7.63 -5.22 1.99
C GLU A 59 6.49 -4.98 2.97
N VAL A 60 6.34 -5.86 3.97
CA VAL A 60 5.46 -5.63 5.10
C VAL A 60 6.13 -6.05 6.40
N GLU A 61 6.04 -5.18 7.41
CA GLU A 61 6.54 -5.42 8.76
C GLU A 61 5.44 -5.24 9.79
N ARG A 62 5.32 -6.16 10.74
CA ARG A 62 4.51 -5.99 11.94
C ARG A 62 5.35 -5.29 13.00
N VAL A 63 5.06 -4.01 13.26
CA VAL A 63 5.79 -3.18 14.22
C VAL A 63 5.09 -3.09 15.58
N GLY A 64 3.84 -3.58 15.68
CA GLY A 64 3.06 -3.64 16.91
C GLY A 64 1.97 -4.71 16.91
N PRO A 65 1.19 -4.86 18.00
CA PRO A 65 0.11 -5.84 18.08
C PRO A 65 -0.91 -5.70 16.95
N GLU A 66 -1.28 -4.47 16.61
CA GLU A 66 -2.25 -4.09 15.57
C GLU A 66 -1.64 -2.97 14.71
N GLU A 67 -0.35 -3.09 14.40
CA GLU A 67 0.35 -2.12 13.56
C GLU A 67 1.24 -2.84 12.55
N PHE A 68 0.85 -2.70 11.29
CA PHE A 68 1.55 -3.23 10.13
C PHE A 68 1.95 -2.07 9.23
N VAL A 69 3.23 -2.00 8.88
CA VAL A 69 3.77 -1.03 7.93
C VAL A 69 4.06 -1.77 6.63
N ALA A 70 3.34 -1.44 5.57
CA ALA A 70 3.54 -2.03 4.24
C ALA A 70 4.01 -0.98 3.25
N LYS A 71 4.98 -1.35 2.41
CA LYS A 71 5.57 -0.52 1.37
C LYS A 71 5.12 -1.03 0.01
N PHE A 72 4.60 -0.11 -0.79
CA PHE A 72 4.12 -0.33 -2.15
C PHE A 72 5.00 0.50 -3.10
N PRO A 73 6.09 -0.08 -3.65
CA PRO A 73 6.93 0.62 -4.61
C PRO A 73 6.25 0.69 -5.98
N LYS A 74 6.49 1.79 -6.70
CA LYS A 74 5.99 2.01 -8.05
C LYS A 74 7.14 1.97 -9.06
N VAL A 75 6.94 1.24 -10.15
CA VAL A 75 7.85 1.18 -11.30
C VAL A 75 7.17 1.79 -12.52
N GLU A 76 7.93 1.95 -13.61
CA GLU A 76 7.34 2.24 -14.92
C GLU A 76 6.44 1.06 -15.32
N ALA A 77 5.25 1.34 -15.85
CA ALA A 77 4.33 0.31 -16.36
C ALA A 77 4.81 -0.26 -17.71
#